data_AF-A0A7G8WHY9-F1
#
_entry.id   AF-A0A7G8WHY9-F1
#
_cell.length_a   1.000
_cell.length_b   1.000
_cell.length_c   1.000
_cell.angle_alpha   90.00
_cell.angle_beta   90.00
_cell.angle_gamma   90.00
#
_symmetry.space_group_name_H-M   'P 1'
#
loop_
_entity.id
_entity.type
_entity.pdbx_description
1 polymer ?
#
loop_
_entity_poly.entity_id
_entity_poly.type
_entity_poly.pdbx_seq_one_letter_code
_entity_poly.pdbx_strand_id
1 'polypeptide(L)'
;MSSVHAATTLALWAAARAGGRSTDDVLAAVDAAGHRVGVRAATAEVAEATGLPGPGSPTAGSMSLLPLMLGGGVPDLLLPTAGDLRGLPRGGDITVPALDAGAVVVFPDLEIGVVPADGQWRVHSCRGSHPALSLSEANAEIDGAMADATHSLVALDIARGSDQVREHVRRRMLAEAVDFPHGTPTAASALLAKVISLEALLAVASSHETAAVTSRELAVVDDALRPLNSAVRAGRRAAVALAARVLVTESVSRSRG
;
A
#
# COMPACT_ATOMS: atom_id res chain seq x y z
N MET A 1 12.44 -2.81 2.97
CA MET A 1 11.26 -2.66 2.09
C MET A 1 10.58 -1.33 2.37
N SER A 2 9.79 -0.87 1.40
CA SER A 2 8.96 0.33 1.56
C SER A 2 7.76 0.08 2.50
N SER A 3 7.27 1.15 3.12
CA SER A 3 6.00 1.17 3.86
C SER A 3 4.80 0.76 2.99
N VAL A 4 4.83 1.07 1.69
CA VAL A 4 3.80 0.70 0.72
C VAL A 4 3.75 -0.81 0.52
N HIS A 5 4.91 -1.45 0.34
CA HIS A 5 5.00 -2.91 0.26
C HIS A 5 4.45 -3.56 1.53
N ALA A 6 4.90 -3.09 2.70
CA ALA A 6 4.47 -3.63 3.98
C ALA A 6 2.94 -3.54 4.17
N ALA A 7 2.36 -2.36 3.92
CA ALA A 7 0.91 -2.16 4.01
C ALA A 7 0.13 -2.98 2.98
N THR A 8 0.66 -3.14 1.77
CA THR A 8 0.05 -3.99 0.73
C THR A 8 -0.02 -5.44 1.20
N THR A 9 1.09 -5.98 1.72
CA THR A 9 1.14 -7.33 2.25
C THR A 9 0.19 -7.47 3.44
N LEU A 10 0.21 -6.54 4.39
CA LEU A 10 -0.70 -6.57 5.53
C LEU A 10 -2.18 -6.61 5.11
N ALA A 11 -2.60 -5.77 4.16
CA ALA A 11 -3.98 -5.73 3.69
C ALA A 11 -4.42 -7.05 3.03
N LEU A 12 -3.59 -7.61 2.14
CA LEU A 12 -3.89 -8.88 1.46
C LEU A 12 -3.98 -10.05 2.45
N TRP A 13 -3.00 -10.15 3.35
CA TRP A 13 -2.92 -11.25 4.30
C TRP A 13 -3.92 -11.12 5.46
N ALA A 14 -4.30 -9.90 5.84
CA ALA A 14 -5.41 -9.67 6.75
C ALA A 14 -6.74 -10.16 6.16
N ALA A 15 -7.02 -9.82 4.90
CA ALA A 15 -8.21 -10.33 4.21
C ALA A 15 -8.19 -11.86 4.08
N ALA A 16 -7.02 -12.44 3.77
CA ALA A 16 -6.86 -13.88 3.70
C ALA A 16 -7.04 -14.56 5.07
N ARG A 17 -6.57 -13.92 6.17
CA ARG A 17 -6.76 -14.40 7.54
C ARG A 17 -8.23 -14.41 7.94
N ALA A 18 -8.96 -13.33 7.62
CA ALA A 18 -10.41 -13.26 7.77
C ALA A 18 -11.11 -14.32 6.89
N GLY A 19 -10.55 -14.60 5.72
CA GLY A 19 -10.92 -15.70 4.82
C GLY A 19 -10.60 -17.12 5.33
N GLY A 20 -10.06 -17.28 6.55
CA GLY A 20 -9.75 -18.57 7.15
C GLY A 20 -8.38 -19.14 6.81
N ARG A 21 -7.44 -18.35 6.29
CA ARG A 21 -6.04 -18.79 6.12
C ARG A 21 -5.36 -19.08 7.44
N SER A 22 -4.35 -19.95 7.38
CA SER A 22 -3.58 -20.37 8.55
C SER A 22 -2.90 -19.16 9.20
N THR A 23 -2.80 -19.19 10.53
CA THR A 23 -2.11 -18.15 11.27
C THR A 23 -0.63 -18.09 10.92
N ASP A 24 0.00 -19.25 10.71
CA ASP A 24 1.43 -19.35 10.45
C ASP A 24 1.81 -18.74 9.10
N ASP A 25 1.04 -19.00 8.03
CA ASP A 25 1.29 -18.40 6.71
C ASP A 25 1.14 -16.87 6.77
N VAL A 26 0.13 -16.39 7.51
CA VAL A 26 -0.13 -14.95 7.68
C VAL A 26 1.01 -14.27 8.44
N LEU A 27 1.47 -14.85 9.55
CA LEU A 27 2.58 -14.30 10.33
C LEU A 27 3.89 -14.35 9.55
N ALA A 28 4.17 -15.44 8.85
CA ALA A 28 5.34 -15.57 8.00
C ALA A 28 5.37 -14.46 6.93
N ALA A 29 4.24 -14.20 6.27
CA ALA A 29 4.14 -13.16 5.25
C ALA A 29 4.26 -11.74 5.84
N VAL A 30 3.61 -11.45 6.97
CA VAL A 30 3.68 -10.14 7.62
C VAL A 30 5.09 -9.86 8.15
N ASP A 31 5.73 -10.85 8.77
CA ASP A 31 7.11 -10.71 9.24
C ASP A 31 8.10 -10.63 8.07
N ALA A 32 7.85 -11.35 6.96
CA ALA A 32 8.63 -11.22 5.73
C ALA A 32 8.51 -9.82 5.12
N ALA A 33 7.34 -9.19 5.22
CA ALA A 33 7.07 -7.81 4.78
C ALA A 33 7.71 -6.72 5.66
N GLY A 34 8.37 -7.11 6.74
CA GLY A 34 9.16 -6.24 7.60
C GLY A 34 8.40 -5.78 8.84
N HIS A 35 8.76 -4.60 9.35
CA HIS A 35 8.15 -4.01 10.55
C HIS A 35 8.13 -4.91 11.80
N ARG A 36 9.24 -5.62 12.03
CA ARG A 36 9.40 -6.62 13.11
C ARG A 36 9.64 -6.03 14.51
N VAL A 37 9.77 -4.70 14.64
CA VAL A 37 9.94 -4.04 15.95
C VAL A 37 8.71 -4.25 16.83
N GLY A 38 7.54 -4.43 16.22
CA GLY A 38 6.34 -4.88 16.90
C GLY A 38 5.11 -4.05 16.55
N VAL A 39 4.09 -4.14 17.40
CA VAL A 39 2.77 -3.55 17.23
C VAL A 39 2.44 -2.73 18.46
N ARG A 40 1.84 -1.55 18.26
CA ARG A 40 1.50 -0.63 19.35
C ARG A 40 0.31 0.26 18.99
N ALA A 41 -0.49 0.61 19.99
CA ALA A 41 -1.47 1.67 19.88
C ALA A 41 -0.82 3.07 19.95
N ALA A 42 -1.28 3.98 19.11
CA ALA A 42 -0.77 5.35 19.03
C ALA A 42 -1.22 6.23 20.20
N THR A 43 -2.37 5.93 20.79
CA THR A 43 -2.92 6.65 21.94
C THR A 43 -3.40 5.68 23.03
N ALA A 44 -3.69 6.20 24.23
CA ALA A 44 -4.20 5.39 25.33
C ALA A 44 -5.61 4.86 25.04
N GLU A 45 -6.44 5.64 24.35
CA GLU A 45 -7.80 5.27 23.96
C GLU A 45 -7.78 4.11 22.96
N VAL A 46 -6.87 4.15 21.97
CA VAL A 46 -6.68 3.04 21.03
C VAL A 46 -6.15 1.81 21.75
N ALA A 47 -5.26 1.97 22.73
CA ALA A 47 -4.73 0.88 23.53
C ALA A 47 -5.84 0.15 24.30
N GLU A 48 -6.74 0.90 24.93
CA GLU A 48 -7.90 0.37 25.63
C GLU A 48 -8.86 -0.36 24.68
N ALA A 49 -9.18 0.25 23.53
CA ALA A 49 -10.10 -0.33 22.56
C ALA A 49 -9.58 -1.62 21.89
N THR A 50 -8.27 -1.73 21.70
CA THR A 50 -7.64 -2.84 20.96
C THR A 50 -6.95 -3.87 21.86
N GLY A 51 -6.74 -3.54 23.14
CA GLY A 51 -5.91 -4.34 24.05
C GLY A 51 -4.41 -4.32 23.74
N LEU A 52 -3.97 -3.45 22.82
CA LEU A 52 -2.56 -3.31 22.46
C LEU A 52 -1.79 -2.46 23.48
N PRO A 53 -0.45 -2.59 23.55
CA PRO A 53 0.36 -1.70 24.37
C PRO A 53 0.19 -0.24 23.92
N GLY A 54 -0.09 0.66 24.86
CA GLY A 54 -0.19 2.10 24.60
C GLY A 54 1.17 2.81 24.51
N PRO A 55 1.17 4.15 24.37
CA PRO A 55 2.38 4.95 24.37
C PRO A 55 3.20 4.75 25.66
N GLY A 56 4.53 4.60 25.52
CA GLY A 56 5.45 4.43 26.66
C GLY A 56 5.64 3.00 27.17
N SER A 57 4.75 2.05 26.82
CA SER A 57 4.91 0.63 27.17
C SER A 57 5.95 -0.08 26.26
N PRO A 58 6.29 -1.36 26.45
CA PRO A 58 6.98 -2.16 25.42
C PRO A 58 6.07 -2.47 24.21
N THR A 59 6.63 -2.72 23.02
CA THR A 59 5.85 -3.15 21.84
C THR A 59 5.39 -4.60 21.98
N ALA A 60 4.25 -4.95 21.37
CA ALA A 60 3.80 -6.34 21.24
C ALA A 60 4.38 -6.99 19.98
N GLY A 61 4.44 -8.32 19.92
CA GLY A 61 4.84 -9.07 18.72
C GLY A 61 3.77 -9.05 17.62
N SER A 62 4.14 -9.44 16.39
CA SER A 62 3.24 -9.44 15.21
C SER A 62 1.95 -10.25 15.39
N MET A 63 1.94 -11.27 16.26
CA MET A 63 0.73 -12.03 16.65
C MET A 63 -0.42 -11.15 17.15
N SER A 64 -0.11 -9.98 17.73
CA SER A 64 -1.13 -9.05 18.24
C SER A 64 -1.92 -8.33 17.12
N LEU A 65 -1.52 -8.46 15.85
CA LEU A 65 -2.34 -8.04 14.70
C LEU A 65 -3.49 -9.00 14.40
N LEU A 66 -3.40 -10.28 14.81
CA LEU A 66 -4.37 -11.31 14.44
C LEU A 66 -5.81 -11.00 14.88
N PRO A 67 -6.06 -10.53 16.13
CA PRO A 67 -7.41 -10.13 16.54
C PRO A 67 -7.97 -8.99 15.68
N LEU A 68 -7.11 -8.05 15.26
CA LEU A 68 -7.51 -6.94 14.40
C LEU A 68 -7.91 -7.42 13.00
N MET A 69 -7.14 -8.35 12.43
CA MET A 69 -7.44 -8.95 11.13
C MET A 69 -8.75 -9.75 11.14
N LEU A 70 -9.06 -10.41 12.25
CA LEU A 70 -10.27 -11.23 12.39
C LEU A 70 -11.53 -10.39 12.61
N GLY A 71 -11.44 -9.33 13.42
CA GLY A 71 -12.57 -8.45 13.74
C GLY A 71 -12.73 -7.26 12.81
N GLY A 72 -11.76 -7.00 11.93
CA GLY A 72 -11.63 -5.76 11.17
C GLY A 72 -12.39 -5.67 9.85
N GLY A 73 -13.14 -6.71 9.47
CA GLY A 73 -13.88 -6.76 8.21
C GLY A 73 -12.98 -6.87 6.97
N VAL A 74 -13.47 -6.36 5.83
CA VAL A 74 -12.66 -6.29 4.60
C VAL A 74 -11.70 -5.09 4.72
N PRO A 75 -10.37 -5.30 4.73
CA PRO A 75 -9.42 -4.21 4.91
C PRO A 75 -9.37 -3.29 3.67
N ASP A 76 -9.31 -1.98 3.92
CA ASP A 76 -9.11 -0.95 2.91
C ASP A 76 -7.63 -0.51 2.91
N LEU A 77 -6.96 -0.61 1.76
CA LEU A 77 -5.62 -0.04 1.58
C LEU A 77 -5.71 1.41 1.12
N LEU A 78 -5.04 2.31 1.83
CA LEU A 78 -4.85 3.70 1.42
C LEU A 78 -3.37 4.01 1.25
N LEU A 79 -3.09 4.81 0.23
CA LEU A 79 -1.74 5.16 -0.19
C LEU A 79 -1.63 6.68 -0.36
N PRO A 80 -1.85 7.46 0.73
CA PRO A 80 -1.83 8.91 0.64
C PRO A 80 -0.47 9.43 0.18
N THR A 81 -0.51 10.58 -0.49
CA THR A 81 0.66 11.36 -0.91
C THR A 81 0.35 12.82 -0.64
N ALA A 82 1.38 13.63 -0.34
CA ALA A 82 1.22 15.07 -0.24
C ALA A 82 0.56 15.65 -1.51
N GLY A 83 -0.56 16.35 -1.34
CA GLY A 83 -1.34 16.92 -2.46
C GLY A 83 -2.47 16.04 -3.00
N ASP A 84 -2.60 14.78 -2.57
CA ASP A 84 -3.76 13.93 -2.88
C ASP A 84 -4.61 13.64 -1.62
N LEU A 85 -5.69 14.38 -1.49
CA LEU A 85 -6.63 14.25 -0.36
C LEU A 85 -7.53 13.01 -0.47
N ARG A 86 -7.64 12.37 -1.65
CA ARG A 86 -8.56 11.24 -1.87
C ARG A 86 -8.13 9.98 -1.10
N GLY A 87 -6.85 9.90 -0.72
CA GLY A 87 -6.27 8.78 0.01
C GLY A 87 -6.17 8.99 1.53
N LEU A 88 -6.64 10.11 2.07
CA LEU A 88 -6.46 10.41 3.49
C LEU A 88 -7.66 9.97 4.34
N PRO A 89 -7.38 9.33 5.50
CA PRO A 89 -8.37 9.23 6.56
C PRO A 89 -8.91 10.62 6.92
N ARG A 90 -10.22 10.74 7.07
CA ARG A 90 -10.88 12.02 7.35
C ARG A 90 -10.59 12.47 8.79
N GLY A 91 -9.55 13.29 8.95
CA GLY A 91 -9.17 13.86 10.24
C GLY A 91 -8.70 12.82 11.25
N GLY A 92 -8.29 13.29 12.42
CA GLY A 92 -7.74 12.46 13.49
C GLY A 92 -6.22 12.45 13.52
N ASP A 93 -5.69 11.76 14.52
CA ASP A 93 -4.26 11.61 14.79
C ASP A 93 -3.54 10.75 13.74
N ILE A 94 -4.28 9.99 12.93
CA ILE A 94 -3.76 9.10 11.88
C ILE A 94 -3.28 9.84 10.61
N THR A 95 -3.79 11.04 10.32
CA THR A 95 -3.57 11.70 9.01
C THR A 95 -2.09 11.98 8.74
N VAL A 96 -1.37 12.55 9.72
CA VAL A 96 0.05 12.89 9.56
C VAL A 96 0.92 11.63 9.48
N PRO A 97 0.81 10.65 10.41
CA PRO A 97 1.52 9.38 10.29
C PRO A 97 1.26 8.65 8.97
N ALA A 98 0.02 8.65 8.48
CA ALA A 98 -0.32 8.02 7.20
C ALA A 98 0.33 8.75 6.01
N LEU A 99 0.43 10.08 6.03
CA LEU A 99 1.15 10.86 5.02
C LEU A 99 2.66 10.57 5.05
N ASP A 100 3.25 10.56 6.25
CA ASP A 100 4.69 10.31 6.43
C ASP A 100 5.07 8.90 5.99
N ALA A 101 4.24 7.90 6.32
CA ALA A 101 4.43 6.53 5.85
C ALA A 101 4.07 6.34 4.37
N GLY A 102 3.24 7.22 3.82
CA GLY A 102 2.65 7.10 2.48
C GLY A 102 1.72 5.89 2.30
N ALA A 103 1.31 5.25 3.40
CA ALA A 103 0.50 4.04 3.42
C ALA A 103 -0.23 3.84 4.76
N VAL A 104 -1.44 3.29 4.70
CA VAL A 104 -2.22 2.85 5.87
C VAL A 104 -3.17 1.73 5.46
N VAL A 105 -3.36 0.75 6.35
CA VAL A 105 -4.38 -0.30 6.22
C VAL A 105 -5.51 0.00 7.20
N VAL A 106 -6.72 0.20 6.70
CA VAL A 106 -7.90 0.52 7.51
C VAL A 106 -8.73 -0.74 7.71
N PHE A 107 -9.13 -0.97 8.96
CA PHE A 107 -10.05 -2.02 9.38
C PHE A 107 -11.39 -1.36 9.74
N PRO A 108 -12.33 -1.24 8.77
CA PRO A 108 -13.51 -0.40 8.94
C PRO A 108 -14.41 -0.85 10.09
N ASP A 109 -14.56 -2.15 10.32
CA ASP A 109 -15.47 -2.70 11.35
C ASP A 109 -14.96 -2.43 12.78
N LEU A 110 -13.66 -2.17 12.93
CA LEU A 110 -13.03 -1.80 14.21
C LEU A 110 -12.78 -0.31 14.35
N GLU A 111 -13.08 0.50 13.31
CA GLU A 111 -12.74 1.93 13.26
C GLU A 111 -11.26 2.22 13.57
N ILE A 112 -10.34 1.37 13.10
CA ILE A 112 -8.90 1.55 13.29
C ILE A 112 -8.13 1.56 11.97
N GLY A 113 -6.97 2.21 11.98
CA GLY A 113 -6.01 2.18 10.89
C GLY A 113 -4.63 1.81 11.39
N VAL A 114 -3.92 0.99 10.62
CA VAL A 114 -2.58 0.49 10.93
C VAL A 114 -1.58 1.13 9.98
N VAL A 115 -0.65 1.88 10.55
CA VAL A 115 0.37 2.65 9.85
C VAL A 115 1.75 2.00 10.08
N PRO A 116 2.48 1.64 9.01
CA PRO A 116 3.88 1.21 9.11
C PRO A 116 4.79 2.42 9.41
N ALA A 117 5.43 2.45 10.58
CA ALA A 117 6.33 3.54 10.97
C ALA A 117 7.50 3.03 11.81
N ASP A 118 8.72 3.52 11.58
CA ASP A 118 9.92 3.18 12.38
C ASP A 118 10.16 1.67 12.56
N GLY A 119 9.82 0.85 11.56
CA GLY A 119 9.94 -0.60 11.65
C GLY A 119 8.94 -1.28 12.61
N GLN A 120 7.90 -0.57 13.07
CA GLN A 120 6.76 -1.10 13.83
C GLN A 120 5.44 -0.82 13.11
N TRP A 121 4.38 -1.47 13.57
CA TRP A 121 2.99 -1.21 13.21
C TRP A 121 2.35 -0.34 14.29
N ARG A 122 1.96 0.89 13.92
CA ARG A 122 1.22 1.80 14.81
C ARG A 122 -0.27 1.76 14.48
N VAL A 123 -1.09 1.52 15.50
CA VAL A 123 -2.55 1.46 15.38
C VAL A 123 -3.15 2.77 15.86
N HIS A 124 -3.96 3.39 15.03
CA HIS A 124 -4.65 4.66 15.28
C HIS A 124 -6.16 4.48 15.12
N SER A 125 -6.95 5.40 15.66
CA SER A 125 -8.37 5.49 15.33
C SER A 125 -8.54 5.95 13.87
N CYS A 126 -9.39 5.27 13.11
CA CYS A 126 -9.68 5.61 11.73
C CYS A 126 -11.12 5.19 11.39
N ARG A 127 -11.99 6.18 11.22
CA ARG A 127 -13.40 5.95 10.90
C ARG A 127 -13.66 5.93 9.40
N GLY A 128 -14.64 5.11 9.03
CA GLY A 128 -15.21 5.09 7.69
C GLY A 128 -14.53 4.11 6.73
N SER A 129 -15.31 3.67 5.74
CA SER A 129 -14.79 2.92 4.60
C SER A 129 -14.23 3.86 3.54
N HIS A 130 -13.19 3.41 2.87
CA HIS A 130 -12.43 4.18 1.90
C HIS A 130 -12.37 3.41 0.57
N PRO A 131 -13.49 3.31 -0.15
CA PRO A 131 -13.60 2.46 -1.32
C PRO A 131 -12.56 2.85 -2.39
N ALA A 132 -11.94 1.83 -2.97
CA ALA A 132 -11.09 1.97 -4.14
C ALA A 132 -11.93 1.97 -5.43
N LEU A 133 -11.32 2.44 -6.51
CA LEU A 133 -11.86 2.31 -7.86
C LEU A 133 -12.08 0.84 -8.23
N SER A 134 -12.96 0.59 -9.20
CA SER A 134 -13.01 -0.71 -9.86
C SER A 134 -11.71 -0.99 -10.63
N LEU A 135 -11.43 -2.27 -10.93
CA LEU A 135 -10.27 -2.62 -11.75
C LEU A 135 -10.29 -1.95 -13.13
N SER A 136 -11.46 -1.81 -13.75
CA SER A 136 -11.60 -1.19 -15.08
C SER A 136 -11.30 0.30 -15.04
N GLU A 137 -11.84 1.01 -14.04
CA GLU A 137 -11.58 2.44 -13.84
C GLU A 137 -10.09 2.70 -13.55
N ALA A 138 -9.50 1.89 -12.67
CA ALA A 138 -8.07 2.00 -12.35
C ALA A 138 -7.17 1.74 -13.56
N ASN A 139 -7.49 0.75 -14.41
CA ASN A 139 -6.73 0.52 -15.63
C ASN A 139 -6.87 1.71 -16.60
N ALA A 140 -8.09 2.21 -16.79
CA ALA A 140 -8.32 3.38 -17.65
C ALA A 140 -7.57 4.62 -17.15
N GLU A 141 -7.53 4.85 -15.84
CA GLU A 141 -6.81 5.97 -15.24
C GLU A 141 -5.28 5.82 -15.41
N ILE A 142 -4.73 4.62 -15.22
CA ILE A 142 -3.30 4.35 -15.46
C ILE A 142 -2.95 4.57 -16.93
N ASP A 143 -3.74 4.02 -17.86
CA ASP A 143 -3.45 4.08 -19.28
C ASP A 143 -3.55 5.53 -19.79
N GLY A 144 -4.55 6.30 -19.33
CA GLY A 144 -4.67 7.73 -19.61
C GLY A 144 -3.49 8.53 -19.06
N ALA A 145 -3.15 8.36 -17.77
CA ALA A 145 -2.04 9.08 -17.15
C ALA A 145 -0.68 8.74 -17.77
N MET A 146 -0.49 7.50 -18.23
CA MET A 146 0.73 7.08 -18.94
C MET A 146 0.84 7.75 -20.31
N ALA A 147 -0.26 7.88 -21.05
CA ALA A 147 -0.29 8.60 -22.31
C ALA A 147 0.05 10.09 -22.11
N ASP A 148 -0.56 10.73 -21.11
CA ASP A 148 -0.33 12.14 -20.79
C ASP A 148 1.12 12.41 -20.35
N ALA A 149 1.67 11.54 -19.49
CA ALA A 149 3.06 11.63 -19.05
C ALA A 149 4.04 11.47 -20.23
N THR A 150 3.79 10.49 -21.12
CA THR A 150 4.61 10.28 -22.30
C THR A 150 4.59 11.48 -23.24
N HIS A 151 3.40 12.01 -23.54
CA HIS A 151 3.24 13.21 -24.37
C HIS A 151 3.98 14.40 -23.77
N SER A 152 3.87 14.60 -22.45
CA SER A 152 4.54 15.69 -21.74
C SER A 152 6.07 15.55 -21.77
N LEU A 153 6.61 14.36 -21.52
CA LEU A 153 8.06 14.11 -21.52
C LEU A 153 8.68 14.22 -22.92
N VAL A 154 7.99 13.76 -23.96
CA VAL A 154 8.43 13.92 -25.36
C VAL A 154 8.48 15.40 -25.74
N ALA A 155 7.46 16.19 -25.36
CA ALA A 155 7.45 17.63 -25.64
C ALA A 155 8.60 18.39 -24.97
N LEU A 156 9.15 17.84 -23.88
CA LEU A 156 10.27 18.43 -23.13
C LEU A 156 11.65 18.05 -23.70
N ASP A 157 11.73 17.11 -24.65
CA ASP A 157 12.98 16.55 -25.23
C ASP A 157 13.96 16.01 -24.17
N ILE A 158 13.42 15.55 -23.03
CA ILE A 158 14.20 14.99 -21.92
C ILE A 158 14.27 13.47 -22.12
N ALA A 159 15.22 12.99 -22.92
CA ALA A 159 15.49 11.56 -23.02
C ALA A 159 17.00 11.27 -23.08
N ARG A 160 17.57 10.82 -21.96
CA ARG A 160 18.85 10.09 -21.94
C ARG A 160 18.68 8.79 -21.18
N GLY A 161 18.75 7.67 -21.90
CA GLY A 161 18.83 6.35 -21.30
C GLY A 161 20.28 6.02 -20.93
N SER A 162 20.49 5.49 -19.72
CA SER A 162 21.74 4.80 -19.37
C SER A 162 21.46 3.30 -19.18
N ASP A 163 22.43 2.44 -19.49
CA ASP A 163 22.29 0.99 -19.32
C ASP A 163 22.06 0.57 -17.86
N GLN A 164 22.37 1.45 -16.90
CA GLN A 164 22.14 1.19 -15.47
C GLN A 164 20.66 1.27 -15.07
N VAL A 165 19.79 1.93 -15.85
CA VAL A 165 18.36 2.08 -15.54
C VAL A 165 17.65 0.73 -15.45
N ARG A 166 17.91 -0.19 -16.39
CA ARG A 166 17.23 -1.50 -16.43
C ARG A 166 17.52 -2.33 -15.18
N GLU A 167 18.76 -2.32 -14.71
CA GLU A 167 19.16 -3.08 -13.53
C GLU A 167 18.57 -2.47 -12.24
N HIS A 168 18.53 -1.15 -12.11
CA HIS A 168 17.88 -0.48 -10.98
C HIS A 168 16.38 -0.77 -10.92
N VAL A 169 15.69 -0.74 -12.06
CA VAL A 169 14.26 -1.08 -12.17
C VAL A 169 14.05 -2.54 -11.74
N ARG A 170 14.82 -3.48 -12.29
CA ARG A 170 14.71 -4.91 -11.96
C ARG A 170 14.92 -5.17 -10.46
N ARG A 171 15.95 -4.58 -9.87
CA ARG A 171 16.24 -4.70 -8.43
C ARG A 171 15.07 -4.20 -7.58
N ARG A 172 14.46 -3.08 -7.98
CA ARG A 172 13.33 -2.49 -7.26
C ARG A 172 12.05 -3.30 -7.41
N MET A 173 11.79 -3.83 -8.60
CA MET A 173 10.67 -4.77 -8.82
C MET A 173 10.77 -6.00 -7.91
N LEU A 174 11.96 -6.57 -7.74
CA LEU A 174 12.18 -7.70 -6.83
C LEU A 174 11.99 -7.31 -5.36
N ALA A 175 12.43 -6.10 -4.96
CA ALA A 175 12.30 -5.62 -3.59
C ALA A 175 10.86 -5.27 -3.19
N GLU A 176 10.02 -4.92 -4.17
CA GLU A 176 8.61 -4.53 -3.97
C GLU A 176 7.63 -5.66 -4.35
N ALA A 177 8.13 -6.80 -4.83
CA ALA A 177 7.32 -7.97 -5.15
C ALA A 177 6.52 -8.43 -3.94
N VAL A 178 5.22 -8.69 -4.13
CA VAL A 178 4.31 -9.08 -3.05
C VAL A 178 3.91 -10.54 -3.24
N ASP A 179 4.08 -11.34 -2.19
CA ASP A 179 3.56 -12.70 -2.16
C ASP A 179 2.04 -12.68 -1.98
N PHE A 180 1.35 -13.38 -2.88
CA PHE A 180 -0.11 -13.40 -2.92
C PHE A 180 -0.65 -14.57 -2.09
N PRO A 181 -1.63 -14.31 -1.20
CA PRO A 181 -2.40 -15.39 -0.61
C PRO A 181 -3.08 -16.23 -1.70
N HIS A 182 -3.12 -17.55 -1.51
CA HIS A 182 -3.89 -18.42 -2.42
C HIS A 182 -5.37 -17.99 -2.43
N GLY A 183 -5.99 -18.02 -3.61
CA GLY A 183 -7.35 -17.50 -3.83
C GLY A 183 -7.38 -16.05 -4.31
N THR A 184 -6.22 -15.39 -4.39
CA THR A 184 -6.13 -14.06 -5.01
C THR A 184 -6.55 -14.15 -6.49
N PRO A 185 -7.53 -13.33 -6.95
CA PRO A 185 -7.95 -13.32 -8.34
C PRO A 185 -6.80 -12.96 -9.29
N THR A 186 -6.69 -13.68 -10.42
CA THR A 186 -5.66 -13.43 -11.43
C THR A 186 -5.68 -11.98 -11.95
N ALA A 187 -6.86 -11.39 -12.10
CA ALA A 187 -6.98 -9.99 -12.54
C ALA A 187 -6.39 -9.01 -11.51
N ALA A 188 -6.53 -9.29 -10.21
CA ALA A 188 -5.97 -8.46 -9.14
C ALA A 188 -4.45 -8.59 -9.08
N SER A 189 -3.91 -9.82 -9.13
CA SER A 189 -2.46 -10.04 -9.12
C SER A 189 -1.77 -9.50 -10.38
N ALA A 190 -2.41 -9.61 -11.55
CA ALA A 190 -1.92 -9.03 -12.79
C ALA A 190 -1.85 -7.49 -12.73
N LEU A 191 -2.90 -6.81 -12.23
CA LEU A 191 -2.86 -5.37 -12.04
C LEU A 191 -1.80 -4.98 -11.00
N LEU A 192 -1.69 -5.74 -9.89
CA LEU A 192 -0.69 -5.45 -8.87
C LEU A 192 0.75 -5.56 -9.42
N ALA A 193 1.03 -6.57 -10.25
CA ALA A 193 2.32 -6.71 -10.93
C ALA A 193 2.60 -5.55 -11.91
N LYS A 194 1.59 -5.10 -12.66
CA LYS A 194 1.69 -3.92 -13.54
C LYS A 194 2.05 -2.66 -12.73
N VAL A 195 1.34 -2.38 -11.63
CA VAL A 195 1.61 -1.19 -10.82
C VAL A 195 2.94 -1.27 -10.08
N ILE A 196 3.37 -2.42 -9.57
CA ILE A 196 4.72 -2.60 -8.98
C ILE A 196 5.80 -2.26 -10.01
N SER A 197 5.62 -2.69 -11.26
CA SER A 197 6.56 -2.39 -12.35
C SER A 197 6.61 -0.89 -12.66
N LEU A 198 5.45 -0.23 -12.71
CA LEU A 198 5.36 1.22 -12.93
C LEU A 198 5.93 2.02 -11.76
N GLU A 199 5.70 1.61 -10.51
CA GLU A 199 6.31 2.26 -9.33
C GLU A 199 7.83 2.14 -9.34
N ALA A 200 8.36 0.97 -9.73
CA ALA A 200 9.81 0.79 -9.89
C ALA A 200 10.38 1.75 -10.95
N LEU A 201 9.70 1.91 -12.07
CA LEU A 201 10.08 2.87 -13.12
C LEU A 201 10.03 4.31 -12.63
N LEU A 202 8.93 4.72 -11.99
CA LEU A 202 8.75 6.07 -11.43
C LEU A 202 9.78 6.40 -10.35
N ALA A 203 10.13 5.42 -9.51
CA ALA A 203 11.13 5.58 -8.48
C ALA A 203 12.55 5.73 -9.06
N VAL A 204 12.86 5.03 -10.15
CA VAL A 204 14.13 5.22 -10.86
C VAL A 204 14.16 6.58 -11.56
N ALA A 205 13.05 6.99 -12.20
CA ALA A 205 12.95 8.30 -12.82
C ALA A 205 13.20 9.44 -11.82
N SER A 206 12.61 9.36 -10.61
CA SER A 206 12.79 10.36 -9.55
C SER A 206 14.15 10.32 -8.84
N SER A 207 14.93 9.24 -8.98
CA SER A 207 16.26 9.13 -8.35
C SER A 207 17.36 9.94 -9.06
N HIS A 208 17.12 10.38 -10.31
CA HIS A 208 17.98 11.30 -11.07
C HIS A 208 19.49 11.02 -11.00
N GLU A 209 19.90 9.74 -10.99
CA GLU A 209 21.29 9.36 -10.67
C GLU A 209 22.33 9.74 -11.74
N THR A 210 21.94 10.22 -12.92
CA THR A 210 22.92 10.57 -13.96
C THR A 210 22.48 11.75 -14.84
N ALA A 211 23.41 12.71 -15.00
CA ALA A 211 23.43 13.90 -15.87
C ALA A 211 23.02 15.23 -15.22
N ALA A 212 23.73 16.30 -15.59
CA ALA A 212 23.57 17.67 -15.11
C ALA A 212 22.19 18.25 -15.47
N VAL A 213 21.16 17.90 -14.70
CA VAL A 213 19.80 18.43 -14.81
C VAL A 213 19.62 19.55 -13.78
N THR A 214 19.06 20.68 -14.18
CA THR A 214 18.79 21.79 -13.26
C THR A 214 17.59 21.47 -12.37
N SER A 215 17.53 22.05 -11.15
CA SER A 215 16.38 21.87 -10.25
C SER A 215 15.03 22.23 -10.88
N ARG A 216 15.03 23.14 -11.87
CA ARG A 216 13.83 23.53 -12.62
C ARG A 216 13.36 22.43 -13.56
N GLU A 217 14.26 21.79 -14.29
CA GLU A 217 13.93 20.67 -15.18
C GLU A 217 13.43 19.47 -14.38
N LEU A 218 14.04 19.20 -13.22
CA LEU A 218 13.58 18.17 -12.28
C LEU A 218 12.13 18.44 -11.82
N ALA A 219 11.81 19.67 -11.44
CA ALA A 219 10.45 20.04 -11.02
C ALA A 219 9.42 19.86 -12.14
N VAL A 220 9.79 20.17 -13.39
CA VAL A 220 8.91 19.98 -14.56
C VAL A 220 8.66 18.50 -14.84
N VAL A 221 9.68 17.65 -14.74
CA VAL A 221 9.53 16.20 -14.87
C VAL A 221 8.65 15.63 -13.76
N ASP A 222 8.87 16.05 -12.51
CA ASP A 222 8.06 15.63 -11.36
C ASP A 222 6.59 16.06 -11.52
N ASP A 223 6.34 17.28 -12.00
CA ASP A 223 4.99 17.75 -12.31
C ASP A 223 4.32 16.92 -13.41
N ALA A 224 5.06 16.57 -14.47
CA ALA A 224 4.57 15.74 -15.56
C ALA A 224 4.26 14.29 -15.13
N LEU A 225 5.03 13.75 -14.18
CA LEU A 225 4.86 12.39 -13.67
C LEU A 225 3.85 12.26 -12.51
N ARG A 226 3.46 13.38 -11.89
CA ARG A 226 2.53 13.39 -10.74
C ARG A 226 1.18 12.71 -11.02
N PRO A 227 0.50 12.92 -12.17
CA PRO A 227 -0.74 12.21 -12.48
C PRO A 227 -0.54 10.69 -12.54
N LEU A 228 0.55 10.23 -13.18
CA LEU A 228 0.87 8.81 -13.27
C LEU A 228 1.18 8.19 -11.90
N ASN A 229 1.90 8.91 -11.02
CA ASN A 229 2.13 8.46 -9.64
C ASN A 229 0.81 8.23 -8.89
N SER A 230 -0.13 9.15 -9.04
CA SER A 230 -1.46 9.08 -8.40
C SER A 230 -2.28 7.91 -8.95
N ALA A 231 -2.30 7.73 -10.28
CA ALA A 231 -3.01 6.64 -10.94
C ALA A 231 -2.46 5.25 -10.56
N VAL A 232 -1.13 5.13 -10.45
CA VAL A 232 -0.46 3.88 -10.05
C VAL A 232 -0.82 3.50 -8.61
N ARG A 233 -0.85 4.47 -7.68
CA ARG A 233 -1.34 4.27 -6.30
C ARG A 233 -2.81 3.87 -6.29
N ALA A 234 -3.66 4.53 -7.08
CA ALA A 234 -5.08 4.16 -7.21
C ALA A 234 -5.26 2.72 -7.73
N GLY A 235 -4.44 2.31 -8.71
CA GLY A 235 -4.43 0.94 -9.21
C GLY A 235 -4.00 -0.11 -8.20
N ARG A 236 -2.98 0.19 -7.39
CA ARG A 236 -2.58 -0.69 -6.26
C ARG A 236 -3.73 -0.85 -5.27
N ARG A 237 -4.41 0.25 -4.91
CA ARG A 237 -5.62 0.20 -4.05
C ARG A 237 -6.74 -0.64 -4.67
N ALA A 238 -7.03 -0.46 -5.95
CA ALA A 238 -8.09 -1.20 -6.66
C ALA A 238 -7.80 -2.71 -6.72
N ALA A 239 -6.55 -3.09 -7.02
CA ALA A 239 -6.11 -4.48 -7.03
C ALA A 239 -6.28 -5.14 -5.65
N VAL A 240 -5.80 -4.48 -4.59
CA VAL A 240 -5.91 -4.98 -3.22
C VAL A 240 -7.36 -5.04 -2.76
N ALA A 241 -8.18 -4.03 -3.07
CA ALA A 241 -9.58 -4.01 -2.69
C ALA A 241 -10.38 -5.16 -3.35
N LEU A 242 -10.11 -5.49 -4.62
CA LEU A 242 -10.72 -6.66 -5.24
C LEU A 242 -10.26 -7.96 -4.57
N ALA A 243 -8.94 -8.12 -4.39
CA ALA A 243 -8.39 -9.32 -3.76
C ALA A 243 -8.95 -9.52 -2.35
N ALA A 244 -8.99 -8.46 -1.54
CA ALA A 244 -9.49 -8.50 -0.18
C ALA A 244 -10.95 -8.95 -0.11
N ARG A 245 -11.83 -8.38 -0.96
CA ARG A 245 -13.23 -8.79 -1.03
C ARG A 245 -13.40 -10.26 -1.39
N VAL A 246 -12.65 -10.77 -2.37
CA VAL A 246 -12.76 -12.18 -2.79
C VAL A 246 -12.22 -13.12 -1.72
N LEU A 247 -11.05 -12.82 -1.16
CA LEU A 247 -10.41 -13.63 -0.12
C LEU A 247 -11.29 -13.76 1.14
N VAL A 248 -11.95 -12.69 1.56
CA VAL A 248 -12.89 -12.75 2.69
C VAL A 248 -14.13 -13.59 2.33
N THR A 249 -14.66 -13.46 1.11
CA THR A 249 -15.89 -14.14 0.69
C THR A 249 -15.72 -15.66 0.50
N GLU A 250 -14.53 -16.13 0.09
CA GLU A 250 -14.24 -17.58 -0.06
C GLU A 250 -14.39 -18.37 1.25
N SER A 251 -14.33 -17.72 2.43
CA SER A 251 -14.61 -18.39 3.72
C SER A 251 -16.08 -18.77 3.89
N VAL A 252 -17.00 -17.91 3.43
CA VAL A 252 -18.44 -18.04 3.64
C VAL A 252 -19.03 -19.16 2.78
N SER A 253 -18.45 -19.42 1.61
CA SER A 253 -18.86 -20.53 0.76
C SER A 253 -18.34 -21.88 1.27
N ARG A 254 -17.15 -21.91 1.89
CA ARG A 254 -16.54 -23.13 2.44
C ARG A 254 -17.14 -23.56 3.79
N SER A 255 -17.79 -22.66 4.54
CA SER A 255 -18.50 -23.01 5.78
C SER A 255 -19.95 -23.48 5.57
N ARG A 256 -20.46 -23.46 4.34
CA ARG A 256 -21.85 -23.80 3.99
C ARG A 256 -22.00 -25.11 3.19
N GLY A 257 -20.90 -25.77 2.85
CA GLY A 257 -20.87 -27.09 2.20
C GLY A 257 -20.25 -28.12 3.11
#